data_AF-A0A849MA52-F1
#
_entry.id   AF-A0A849MA52-F1
#
_cell.length_a   1.000
_cell.length_b   1.000
_cell.length_c   1.000
_cell.angle_alpha   90.00
_cell.angle_beta   90.00
_cell.angle_gamma   90.00
#
_symmetry.space_group_name_H-M   'P 1'
#
loop_
_entity.id
_entity.type
_entity.pdbx_description
1 polymer ?
#
loop_
_entity_poly.entity_id
_entity_poly.type
_entity_poly.pdbx_seq_one_letter_code
_entity_poly.pdbx_strand_id
1 'polypeptide(L)' 'METNQNPQKKNSNKDLARGMGIGIAIGAGIGVALGNLALGIGVGVAIGAAIGLSRSQKNKDKSE' A
#
# COMPACT_ATOMS: atom_id res chain seq x y z
N MET A 1 8.97 -24.74 17.71
CA MET A 1 9.46 -24.15 16.45
C MET A 1 9.00 -22.70 16.43
N GLU A 2 9.85 -21.83 16.95
CA GLU A 2 9.63 -20.39 16.95
C GLU A 2 9.97 -19.88 15.56
N THR A 3 8.96 -19.61 14.74
CA THR A 3 9.17 -18.84 13.52
C THR A 3 9.39 -17.39 13.94
N ASN A 4 10.67 -17.07 14.15
CA ASN A 4 11.21 -15.75 14.37
C ASN A 4 10.75 -14.84 13.22
N GLN A 5 9.61 -14.18 13.41
CA GLN A 5 9.17 -13.09 12.55
C GLN A 5 10.09 -11.91 12.81
N ASN A 6 11.25 -11.91 12.15
CA ASN A 6 12.04 -10.73 11.90
C ASN A 6 11.55 -10.09 10.61
N PRO A 7 10.56 -9.17 10.62
CA PRO A 7 10.39 -8.28 9.50
C PRO A 7 11.54 -7.27 9.55
N GLN A 8 12.60 -7.60 8.81
CA GLN A 8 13.72 -6.70 8.56
C GLN A 8 13.20 -5.30 8.17
N LYS A 9 13.59 -4.34 9.01
CA LYS A 9 14.35 -3.14 8.63
C LYS A 9 13.79 -2.25 7.50
N LYS A 10 13.55 -1.00 7.91
CA LYS A 10 13.54 0.28 7.17
C LYS A 10 12.15 0.89 6.92
N ASN A 11 12.05 2.14 7.36
CA ASN A 11 10.86 2.77 7.93
C ASN A 11 10.03 3.49 6.86
N SER A 12 10.20 3.07 5.61
CA SER A 12 9.74 3.76 4.41
C SER A 12 9.04 2.82 3.43
N ASN A 13 9.30 1.51 3.52
CA ASN A 13 8.65 0.49 2.68
C ASN A 13 7.37 -0.05 3.32
N LYS A 14 7.27 0.02 4.66
CA LYS A 14 6.11 -0.45 5.44
C LYS A 14 4.86 0.35 5.10
N ASP A 15 5.00 1.66 4.98
CA ASP A 15 3.91 2.58 4.66
C ASP A 15 3.44 2.39 3.22
N LEU A 16 4.37 2.13 2.30
CA LEU A 16 4.04 1.81 0.92
C LEU A 16 3.33 0.45 0.82
N ALA A 17 3.84 -0.59 1.48
CA ALA A 17 3.21 -1.91 1.51
C ALA A 17 1.81 -1.87 2.14
N ARG A 18 1.63 -1.09 3.21
CA ARG A 18 0.32 -0.86 3.84
C ARG A 18 -0.63 -0.09 2.92
N GLY A 19 -0.16 0.97 2.28
CA GLY A 19 -0.93 1.73 1.28
C GLY A 19 -1.38 0.85 0.12
N MET A 20 -0.47 0.04 -0.42
CA MET A 20 -0.75 -0.95 -1.46
C MET A 20 -1.78 -2.00 -1.01
N GLY A 21 -1.61 -2.60 0.16
CA GLY A 21 -2.55 -3.61 0.66
C GLY A 21 -3.99 -3.08 0.79
N ILE A 22 -4.13 -1.86 1.34
CA ILE A 22 -5.43 -1.19 1.47
C ILE A 22 -6.02 -0.85 0.10
N GLY A 23 -5.20 -0.25 -0.79
CA GLY A 23 -5.62 0.13 -2.13
C GLY A 23 -6.07 -1.06 -2.98
N ILE A 24 -5.34 -2.18 -2.92
CA ILE A 24 -5.68 -3.41 -3.64
C ILE A 24 -6.96 -4.03 -3.09
N ALA A 25 -7.14 -4.09 -1.76
CA ALA A 25 -8.35 -4.66 -1.17
C ALA A 25 -9.61 -3.89 -1.58
N ILE A 26 -9.55 -2.55 -1.52
CA ILE A 26 -10.65 -1.67 -1.94
C ILE A 26 -10.86 -1.75 -3.45
N GLY A 27 -9.79 -1.64 -4.24
CA GLY A 27 -9.85 -1.70 -5.69
C GLY A 27 -10.38 -3.03 -6.22
N ALA A 28 -10.00 -4.14 -5.60
CA ALA A 28 -10.54 -5.45 -5.93
C ALA A 28 -12.04 -5.54 -5.62
N GLY A 29 -12.48 -5.07 -4.44
CA GLY A 29 -13.90 -5.04 -4.08
C GLY A 29 -14.74 -4.19 -5.04
N ILE A 30 -14.26 -3.00 -5.40
CA ILE A 30 -14.91 -2.11 -6.38
C ILE A 30 -14.88 -2.73 -7.78
N GLY A 31 -13.75 -3.31 -8.20
CA GLY A 31 -13.62 -3.95 -9.51
C GLY A 31 -14.55 -5.14 -9.69
N VAL A 32 -14.73 -5.95 -8.65
CA VAL A 32 -15.70 -7.05 -8.64
C VAL A 32 -17.13 -6.49 -8.68
N ALA A 33 -17.45 -5.47 -7.89
CA ALA A 33 -18.78 -4.86 -7.88
C ALA A 33 -19.16 -4.22 -9.23
N LEU A 34 -18.18 -3.65 -9.93
CA LEU A 34 -18.36 -3.04 -11.26
C LEU A 34 -18.25 -4.06 -12.42
N GLY A 35 -17.90 -5.32 -12.13
CA GLY A 35 -17.60 -6.32 -13.17
C GLY A 35 -16.37 -5.97 -14.02
N ASN A 36 -15.53 -5.05 -13.57
CA ASN A 36 -14.32 -4.60 -14.27
C ASN A 36 -13.13 -4.53 -13.31
N LEU A 37 -12.44 -5.66 -13.18
CA LEU A 37 -11.24 -5.80 -12.36
C LEU A 37 -10.10 -4.88 -12.82
N ALA A 38 -9.95 -4.64 -14.12
CA ALA A 38 -8.88 -3.77 -14.62
C ALA A 38 -9.05 -2.33 -14.09
N LEU A 39 -10.29 -1.83 -14.11
CA LEU A 39 -10.63 -0.51 -13.59
C LEU A 39 -10.48 -0.46 -12.06
N GLY A 40 -10.98 -1.49 -11.36
CA GLY A 40 -10.85 -1.59 -9.90
C GLY A 40 -9.40 -1.66 -9.41
N ILE A 41 -8.56 -2.51 -10.02
CA ILE A 41 -7.14 -2.63 -9.69
C ILE A 41 -6.39 -1.34 -10.05
N GLY A 42 -6.68 -0.73 -11.22
CA GLY A 42 -6.05 0.52 -11.62
C GLY A 42 -6.30 1.65 -10.63
N VAL A 43 -7.57 1.84 -10.23
CA VAL A 43 -7.96 2.83 -9.22
C VAL A 43 -7.39 2.48 -7.85
N GLY A 44 -7.46 1.21 -7.44
CA GLY A 44 -6.93 0.74 -6.15
C GLY A 44 -5.43 0.95 -6.00
N VAL A 45 -4.66 0.64 -7.05
CA VAL A 45 -3.20 0.87 -7.07
C VAL A 45 -2.89 2.36 -7.04
N ALA A 46 -3.60 3.19 -7.81
CA ALA A 46 -3.38 4.64 -7.78
C ALA A 46 -3.62 5.24 -6.39
N ILE A 47 -4.72 4.87 -5.73
CA ILE A 47 -5.05 5.31 -4.37
C ILE A 47 -4.04 4.78 -3.35
N GLY A 48 -3.74 3.49 -3.41
CA GLY A 48 -2.78 2.87 -2.49
C GLY A 48 -1.38 3.45 -2.61
N ALA A 49 -0.96 3.81 -3.84
CA ALA A 49 0.34 4.41 -4.11
C ALA A 49 0.36 5.84 -3.60
N ALA A 50 -0.68 6.64 -3.85
CA ALA A 50 -0.80 7.99 -3.30
C ALA A 50 -0.71 7.99 -1.78
N ILE A 51 -1.43 7.09 -1.11
CA ILE A 51 -1.42 6.93 0.35
C ILE A 51 -0.03 6.52 0.87
N GLY A 52 0.56 5.49 0.25
CA GLY A 52 1.84 4.93 0.66
C GLY A 52 3.02 5.88 0.42
N LEU A 53 3.06 6.53 -0.75
CA LEU A 53 4.10 7.49 -1.13
C LEU A 53 4.00 8.79 -0.33
N SER A 54 2.78 9.29 -0.09
CA SER A 54 2.57 10.52 0.69
C SER A 54 3.02 10.37 2.16
N ARG A 55 2.83 9.18 2.76
CA ARG A 55 3.41 8.88 4.09
C ARG A 55 4.93 8.66 4.04
N SER A 56 5.43 8.02 2.99
CA SER A 56 6.87 7.76 2.84
C SER A 56 7.69 9.04 2.62
N GLN A 57 7.13 10.03 1.90
CA GLN A 57 7.75 11.35 1.74
C GLN A 57 7.86 12.12 3.05
N LYS A 58 6.81 12.10 3.89
CA LYS A 58 6.83 12.78 5.19
C LYS A 58 7.88 12.22 6.16
N ASN A 59 8.34 10.98 5.95
CA ASN A 59 9.39 10.35 6.74
C ASN A 59 10.83 10.65 6.22
N LYS A 60 11.00 11.28 5.06
CA LYS A 60 12.31 11.68 4.52
C LYS A 60 12.73 13.10 4.86
N ASP A 61 11.79 13.95 5.29
CA ASP A 61 12.03 15.35 5.68
C ASP A 61 12.31 15.54 7.19
N LYS A 62 12.39 14.44 7.97
CA LYS A 62 12.67 14.52 9.42
C LYS A 62 14.06 14.01 9.78
N SER A 63 15.05 14.42 8.99
CA SER A 63 16.47 14.17 9.24
C SER A 63 17.38 15.32 8.77
N GLU A 64 16.89 16.56 8.88
CA GLU A 64 17.75 17.75 9.01
C GLU A 64 17.35 18.53 10.26
#